data_AF-A0AA43UGL6-F1
#
_entry.id   AF-A0AA43UGL6-F1
#
_cell.length_a   1.000
_cell.length_b   1.000
_cell.length_c   1.000
_cell.angle_alpha   90.00
_cell.angle_beta   90.00
_cell.angle_gamma   90.00
#
_symmetry.space_group_name_H-M   'P 1'
#
loop_
_entity.id
_entity.type
_entity.pdbx_description
1 polymer ?
#
loop_
_entity_poly.entity_id
_entity_poly.type
_entity_poly.pdbx_seq_one_letter_code
_entity_poly.pdbx_strand_id
1 'polypeptide(L)' 'MMTKTIKVNEETHKRLQEAGSKGETFQDVINKILDKAERTDDLEYDLELLKDLEQAEEDAKNGKLIECTLEELEKEIKE' A
#
# COMPACT_ATOMS: atom_id res chain seq x y z
N MET A 1 31.83 -0.40 -11.73
CA MET A 1 30.62 0.09 -11.05
C MET A 1 30.90 1.49 -10.55
N MET A 2 30.03 2.47 -10.82
CA MET A 2 30.20 3.83 -10.29
C MET A 2 29.70 3.85 -8.84
N THR A 3 30.59 4.09 -7.88
CA THR A 3 30.22 4.29 -6.49
C THR A 3 29.65 5.69 -6.32
N LYS A 4 28.37 5.80 -5.97
CA LYS A 4 27.75 7.09 -5.62
C LYS A 4 27.79 7.26 -4.11
N THR A 5 28.24 8.42 -3.66
CA THR A 5 28.20 8.80 -2.24
C THR A 5 26.95 9.61 -1.98
N ILE A 6 26.13 9.17 -1.04
CA ILE A 6 24.94 9.87 -0.57
C ILE A 6 25.16 10.33 0.86
N LYS A 7 24.83 11.60 1.13
CA LYS A 7 24.80 12.14 2.49
C LYS A 7 23.40 11.92 3.04
N VAL A 8 23.31 11.20 4.15
CA VAL A 8 22.05 10.95 4.87
C VAL A 8 22.16 11.54 6.27
N ASN A 9 21.03 11.96 6.85
CA ASN A 9 21.01 12.36 8.25
C ASN A 9 21.07 11.14 9.18
N GLU A 10 21.37 11.36 10.46
CA GLU A 10 21.58 10.29 11.44
C GLU A 10 20.33 9.42 11.67
N GLU A 11 19.15 10.05 11.66
CA GLU A 11 17.87 9.34 11.74
C GLU A 11 17.66 8.40 10.55
N THR A 12 17.92 8.86 9.32
CA THR A 12 17.82 8.04 8.11
C THR A 12 18.83 6.91 8.13
N HIS A 13 20.05 7.18 8.60
CA HIS A 13 21.07 6.14 8.77
C HIS A 13 20.60 5.05 9.74
N LYS A 14 20.01 5.42 10.87
CA LYS A 14 19.46 4.47 11.85
C LYS A 14 18.32 3.65 11.27
N ARG A 15 17.38 4.28 10.57
CA ARG A 15 16.27 3.60 9.88
C ARG A 15 16.74 2.62 8.81
N LEU A 16 17.79 2.96 8.06
CA LEU A 16 18.40 2.04 7.09
C LEU A 16 19.06 0.84 7.79
N GLN A 17 19.64 1.05 8.96
CA GLN A 17 20.22 -0.02 9.78
C GLN A 17 19.14 -0.98 10.31
N GLU A 18 18.01 -0.44 10.76
CA GLU A 18 16.86 -1.22 11.24
C GLU A 18 16.14 -1.97 10.11
N ALA A 19 16.14 -1.41 8.89
CA ALA A 19 15.52 -2.01 7.72
C ALA A 19 16.34 -3.18 7.11
N GLY A 20 17.63 -3.28 7.45
CA GLY A 20 18.53 -4.33 6.95
C GLY A 20 18.51 -5.60 7.80
N SER A 21 18.64 -6.75 7.14
CA SER A 21 18.81 -8.05 7.79
C SER A 21 20.29 -8.40 7.93
N LYS A 22 20.60 -9.34 8.83
CA LYS A 22 21.99 -9.81 9.03
C LYS A 22 22.56 -10.36 7.73
N GLY A 23 23.63 -9.71 7.23
CA GLY A 23 24.32 -10.09 5.98
C GLY A 23 23.95 -9.23 4.77
N GLU A 24 22.97 -8.33 4.87
CA GLU A 24 22.65 -7.35 3.82
C GLU A 24 23.57 -6.12 3.94
N THR A 25 23.97 -5.57 2.79
CA THR A 25 24.66 -4.27 2.73
C THR A 25 23.64 -3.14 2.64
N PHE A 26 24.05 -1.91 2.97
CA PHE A 26 23.20 -0.74 2.76
C PHE A 26 22.75 -0.58 1.29
N GLN A 27 23.57 -1.01 0.32
CA GLN A 27 23.18 -0.98 -1.08
C GLN A 27 22.02 -1.93 -1.37
N ASP A 28 22.02 -3.13 -0.76
CA ASP A 28 20.94 -4.11 -0.91
C ASP A 28 19.63 -3.57 -0.32
N VAL A 29 19.71 -2.95 0.86
CA VAL A 29 18.56 -2.32 1.52
C VAL A 29 18.02 -1.17 0.67
N ILE A 30 18.89 -0.32 0.14
CA ILE A 30 18.49 0.81 -0.74
C ILE A 30 17.84 0.28 -2.01
N ASN A 31 18.43 -0.71 -2.68
CA ASN A 31 17.87 -1.30 -3.89
C ASN A 31 16.49 -1.93 -3.61
N LYS A 32 16.32 -2.62 -2.49
CA LYS A 32 15.03 -3.20 -2.08
C LYS A 32 13.95 -2.13 -1.81
N ILE A 33 14.35 -0.99 -1.25
CA ILE A 33 13.44 0.15 -1.04
C ILE A 33 13.06 0.78 -2.39
N LEU A 34 14.03 0.96 -3.29
CA LEU A 34 13.78 1.51 -4.62
C LEU A 34 12.93 0.57 -5.48
N ASP A 35 13.21 -0.73 -5.48
CA ASP A 35 12.39 -1.75 -6.17
C ASP A 35 10.96 -1.77 -5.63
N LYS A 36 10.78 -1.58 -4.32
CA LYS A 36 9.44 -1.44 -3.75
C LYS A 36 8.75 -0.18 -4.24
N ALA A 37 9.46 0.96 -4.24
CA ALA A 37 8.92 2.23 -4.71
C ALA A 37 8.53 2.17 -6.20
N GLU A 38 9.35 1.55 -7.06
CA GLU A 38 9.05 1.32 -8.47
C GLU A 38 7.88 0.33 -8.66
N ARG A 39 7.76 -0.70 -7.82
CA ARG A 39 6.58 -1.58 -7.79
C ARG A 39 5.33 -0.89 -7.24
N THR A 40 5.47 0.25 -6.58
CA THR A 40 4.32 1.01 -6.10
C THR A 40 3.63 1.79 -7.21
N ASP A 41 4.07 1.67 -8.48
CA ASP A 41 3.22 2.03 -9.63
C ASP A 41 1.90 1.23 -9.68
N ASP A 42 1.74 0.17 -8.87
CA ASP A 42 0.44 -0.47 -8.56
C ASP A 42 -0.49 0.40 -7.66
N LEU A 43 -0.10 1.62 -7.29
CA LEU A 43 -0.94 2.62 -6.60
C LEU A 43 -2.22 2.98 -7.35
N GLU A 44 -2.30 2.67 -8.66
CA GLU A 44 -3.51 2.86 -9.45
C GLU A 44 -4.67 1.98 -8.94
N TYR A 45 -4.37 0.74 -8.51
CA TYR A 45 -5.37 -0.18 -7.95
C TYR A 45 -5.83 0.28 -6.54
N ASP A 46 -4.89 0.78 -5.74
CA ASP A 46 -5.20 1.32 -4.40
C ASP A 46 -6.04 2.61 -4.49
N LEU A 47 -5.86 3.42 -5.55
CA LEU A 47 -6.65 4.64 -5.77
C LEU A 47 -8.09 4.36 -6.22
N GLU A 48 -8.32 3.32 -7.03
CA GLU A 48 -9.70 2.90 -7.37
C GLU A 48 -10.44 2.38 -6.14
N LEU A 49 -9.79 1.54 -5.33
CA LEU A 49 -10.39 1.03 -4.09
C LEU A 49 -10.70 2.17 -3.10
N LEU A 50 -9.84 3.18 -2.99
CA LEU A 50 -10.10 4.35 -2.15
C LEU A 50 -11.29 5.18 -2.64
N LYS A 51 -11.46 5.34 -3.95
CA LYS A 51 -12.63 6.01 -4.53
C LYS A 51 -13.92 5.24 -4.28
N ASP A 52 -13.89 3.92 -4.40
CA ASP A 52 -15.05 3.07 -4.14
C ASP A 52 -15.49 3.15 -2.67
N LEU A 53 -14.52 3.22 -1.75
CA LEU A 53 -14.80 3.41 -0.32
C LEU A 53 -15.35 4.80 0.00
N GLU A 54 -14.83 5.85 -0.63
CA GLU A 54 -15.34 7.23 -0.48
C GLU A 54 -16.77 7.34 -1.01
N GLN A 55 -17.07 6.73 -2.17
CA GLN A 55 -18.40 6.68 -2.74
C GLN A 55 -19.39 5.90 -1.86
N ALA A 56 -18.96 4.77 -1.28
CA ALA A 56 -19.77 4.00 -0.34
C ALA A 56 -20.09 4.79 0.94
N GLU A 57 -19.16 5.60 1.44
CA GLU A 57 -19.38 6.48 2.58
C GLU A 57 -20.37 7.63 2.24
N GLU A 58 -20.29 8.20 1.03
CA GLU A 58 -21.27 9.18 0.56
C GLU A 58 -22.66 8.58 0.38
N ASP A 59 -22.76 7.38 -0.19
CA ASP A 59 -24.05 6.68 -0.35
C ASP A 59 -24.67 6.32 1.00
N ALA A 60 -23.84 5.99 2.00
CA ALA A 60 -24.26 5.84 3.40
C ALA A 60 -24.83 7.14 3.99
N LYS A 61 -24.12 8.26 3.81
CA LYS A 61 -24.56 9.58 4.29
C LYS A 61 -25.85 10.06 3.59
N ASN A 62 -26.00 9.71 2.32
CA ASN A 62 -27.18 10.05 1.51
C ASN A 62 -28.35 9.07 1.68
N GLY A 63 -28.23 8.07 2.57
CA GLY A 63 -29.30 7.11 2.87
C GLY A 63 -29.61 6.15 1.73
N LYS A 64 -28.66 5.93 0.81
CA LYS A 64 -28.76 4.97 -0.30
C LYS A 64 -28.32 3.56 0.07
N LEU A 65 -27.91 3.32 1.32
CA LEU A 65 -27.61 1.97 1.79
C LEU A 65 -28.88 1.13 1.77
N ILE A 66 -28.80 0.01 1.07
CA ILE A 66 -29.84 -1.02 1.08
C ILE A 66 -29.50 -1.94 2.24
N GLU A 67 -30.37 -2.00 3.25
CA GLU A 67 -30.30 -3.05 4.26
C GLU A 67 -30.65 -4.37 3.59
N CYS A 68 -29.71 -5.32 3.58
CA CYS A 68 -29.96 -6.69 3.18
C CYS A 68 -29.53 -7.63 4.30
N THR A 69 -30.31 -8.69 4.49
CA THR A 69 -29.98 -9.75 5.43
C THR A 69 -28.98 -10.73 4.81
N LEU A 70 -28.25 -11.45 5.67
CA LEU A 70 -27.32 -12.50 5.22
C LEU A 70 -28.02 -13.56 4.35
N GLU A 71 -29.28 -13.87 4.63
CA GLU A 71 -30.07 -14.84 3.86
C GLU A 71 -30.46 -14.35 2.46
N GLU A 72 -30.59 -13.04 2.26
CA GLU A 72 -30.88 -12.42 0.96
C GLU A 72 -29.62 -12.37 0.09
N LEU A 73 -28.48 -12.00 0.67
CA LEU A 73 -27.17 -12.04 0.00
C LEU A 73 -26.82 -13.45 -0.49
N GLU A 74 -27.06 -14.48 0.33
CA GLU A 74 -26.80 -15.86 -0.03
C GLU A 74 -27.68 -16.40 -1.17
N LYS A 75 -28.86 -15.80 -1.39
CA LYS A 75 -29.74 -16.16 -2.52
C LYS A 75 -29.26 -15.53 -3.82
N GLU A 76 -28.85 -14.26 -3.80
CA GLU A 76 -28.36 -13.55 -4.99
C GLU A 76 -27.04 -14.13 -5.54
N ILE A 77 -26.16 -14.67 -4.68
CA ILE A 77 -24.90 -15.30 -5.12
C ILE A 77 -25.14 -16.67 -5.79
N LYS A 78 -26.32 -17.28 -5.60
CA LYS A 78 -26.64 -18.63 -6.08
C LYS A 78 -27.46 -18.66 -7.39
N GLU A 79 -27.90 -17.52 -7.91
CA GLU A 79 -28.50 -17.37 -9.26
C GLU A 79 -27.47 -16.93 -10.30
#